data_AF-A0A8C9P4N5-F1
#
_entry.id   AF-A0A8C9P4N5-F1
#
_cell.length_a   1.000
_cell.length_b   1.000
_cell.length_c   1.000
_cell.angle_alpha   90.00
_cell.angle_beta   90.00
_cell.angle_gamma   90.00
#
_symmetry.space_group_name_H-M   'P 1'
#
loop_
_entity.id
_entity.type
_entity.pdbx_description
1 polymer ?
#
loop_
_entity_poly.entity_id
_entity_poly.type
_entity_poly.pdbx_seq_one_letter_code
_entity_poly.pdbx_strand_id
1 'polypeptide(L)'
;IMVALWGASALLVLFLAAFLPPPQYAQDPAMVHYIYQRFQVLEQGLEKCTQATRAYIQDFREFSKNISVMLGRCQTYTSEYKSAVNNLALRVERAQREIDYLEYLRESDICVETEDKTLAEKLLQEAEEEKKIRTLLNASCDNMLMSIKSLKIVKKTIDTDGSWMKDAGSDSPKVYFLIGSRNNSVWEFANMRAFMEDSTPPPPRKLNLPLSWQGSGQVIYRGFLFFQPRDFK
;
A
#
# COMPACT_ATOMS: atom_id res chain seq x y z
N ILE A 1 85.35 17.55 -85.44
CA ILE A 1 84.60 16.26 -85.33
C ILE A 1 83.91 16.07 -83.97
N MET A 2 84.26 16.82 -82.91
CA MET A 2 83.72 16.60 -81.56
C MET A 2 82.39 17.33 -81.24
N VAL A 3 82.04 18.39 -81.97
CA VAL A 3 80.81 19.19 -81.71
C VAL A 3 79.55 18.55 -82.33
N ALA A 4 79.68 17.86 -83.47
CA ALA A 4 78.56 17.19 -84.13
C ALA A 4 78.05 15.95 -83.37
N LEU A 5 78.94 15.28 -82.62
CA LEU A 5 78.57 14.11 -81.80
C LEU A 5 77.74 14.49 -80.57
N TRP A 6 78.01 15.66 -79.99
CA TRP A 6 77.27 16.20 -78.84
C TRP A 6 75.85 16.65 -79.21
N GLY A 7 75.69 17.30 -80.37
CA GLY A 7 74.38 17.68 -80.89
C GLY A 7 73.49 16.47 -81.19
N ALA A 8 74.06 15.42 -81.78
CA ALA A 8 73.33 14.18 -82.07
C ALA A 8 72.92 13.43 -80.79
N SER A 9 73.79 13.38 -79.76
CA SER A 9 73.48 12.78 -78.45
C SER A 9 72.37 13.53 -77.71
N ALA A 10 72.43 14.86 -77.68
CA ALA A 10 71.40 15.69 -77.04
C ALA A 10 70.03 15.54 -77.73
N LEU A 11 70.02 15.46 -79.07
CA LEU A 11 68.80 15.22 -79.84
C LEU A 11 68.23 13.81 -79.59
N LEU A 12 69.07 12.79 -79.47
CA LEU A 12 68.65 11.41 -79.18
C LEU A 12 68.07 11.27 -77.77
N VAL A 13 68.66 11.96 -76.78
CA VAL A 13 68.15 12.01 -75.40
C VAL A 13 66.81 12.75 -75.33
N LEU A 14 66.66 13.86 -76.06
CA LEU A 14 65.38 14.58 -76.15
C LEU A 14 64.31 13.75 -76.86
N PHE A 15 64.68 12.99 -77.89
CA PHE A 15 63.77 12.07 -78.57
C PHE A 15 63.35 10.94 -77.62
N LEU A 16 64.28 10.29 -76.94
CA LEU A 16 63.98 9.23 -75.96
C LEU A 16 63.15 9.74 -74.78
N ALA A 17 63.38 10.97 -74.31
CA ALA A 17 62.57 11.61 -73.27
C ALA A 17 61.15 11.95 -73.74
N ALA A 18 60.95 12.23 -75.04
CA ALA A 18 59.64 12.46 -75.64
C ALA A 18 58.82 11.18 -75.88
N PHE A 19 59.48 10.02 -75.98
CA PHE A 19 58.84 8.70 -76.10
C PHE A 19 58.70 7.97 -74.76
N LEU A 20 59.28 8.48 -73.66
CA LEU A 20 58.95 7.99 -72.33
C LEU A 20 57.52 8.42 -71.99
N PRO A 21 56.60 7.49 -71.65
CA PRO A 21 55.31 7.90 -71.10
C PRO A 21 55.57 8.76 -69.85
N PRO A 22 54.79 9.84 -69.64
CA PRO A 22 54.96 10.70 -68.47
C PRO A 22 54.93 9.81 -67.22
N PRO A 23 55.74 10.12 -66.17
CA PRO A 23 55.74 9.32 -64.97
C PRO A 23 54.30 9.26 -64.48
N GLN A 24 53.69 8.08 -64.60
CA GLN A 24 52.40 7.80 -63.99
C GLN A 24 52.69 7.71 -62.50
N TYR A 25 52.84 8.87 -61.86
CA TYR A 25 52.68 8.99 -60.43
C TYR A 25 51.33 8.34 -60.16
N ALA A 26 51.34 7.23 -59.45
CA ALA A 26 50.18 6.40 -59.19
C ALA A 26 49.20 7.16 -58.28
N GLN A 27 48.49 8.13 -58.83
CA GLN A 27 47.28 8.72 -58.29
C GLN A 27 46.23 8.57 -59.38
N ASP A 28 45.62 7.39 -59.43
CA ASP A 28 44.34 7.22 -60.08
C ASP A 28 43.37 8.27 -59.48
N PRO A 29 42.87 9.24 -60.26
CA PRO A 29 41.96 10.27 -59.77
C PRO A 29 40.72 9.68 -59.09
N ALA A 30 40.28 8.49 -59.52
CA ALA A 30 39.17 7.78 -58.89
C ALA A 30 39.54 7.29 -57.48
N MET A 31 40.76 6.80 -57.28
CA MET A 31 41.27 6.37 -55.97
C MET A 31 41.39 7.54 -54.99
N VAL A 32 41.89 8.70 -55.45
CA VAL A 32 42.01 9.91 -54.60
C VAL A 32 40.62 10.41 -54.20
N HIS A 33 39.67 10.45 -55.13
CA HIS A 33 38.29 10.83 -54.83
C HIS A 33 37.61 9.87 -53.84
N TYR A 34 37.82 8.56 -54.02
CA TYR A 34 37.32 7.53 -53.10
C TYR A 34 37.88 7.69 -51.69
N ILE A 35 39.18 7.96 -51.56
CA ILE A 35 39.83 8.21 -50.26
C ILE A 35 39.24 9.46 -49.60
N TYR A 36 39.04 10.55 -50.34
CA TYR A 36 38.45 11.78 -49.82
C TYR A 36 37.01 11.55 -49.32
N GLN A 37 36.18 10.82 -50.07
CA GLN A 37 34.83 10.45 -49.63
C GLN A 37 34.85 9.62 -48.33
N ARG A 38 35.77 8.66 -48.21
CA ARG A 38 35.93 7.85 -46.99
C ARG A 38 36.34 8.71 -45.78
N PHE A 39 37.25 9.65 -45.97
CA PHE A 39 37.66 10.59 -44.92
C PHE A 39 36.49 11.47 -44.46
N GLN A 40 35.68 11.96 -45.39
CA GLN A 40 34.52 12.79 -45.06
C GLN A 40 33.48 12.02 -44.22
N VAL A 41 33.25 10.74 -44.51
CA VAL A 41 32.37 9.87 -43.70
C VAL A 41 32.96 9.62 -42.32
N LEU A 42 34.28 9.41 -42.21
CA LEU A 42 34.98 9.24 -40.93
C LEU A 42 34.90 10.50 -40.07
N GLU A 43 35.11 11.67 -40.66
CA GLU A 43 35.05 12.96 -39.97
C GLU A 43 33.65 13.23 -39.42
N GLN A 44 32.60 13.04 -40.23
CA GLN A 44 31.21 13.14 -39.79
C GLN A 44 30.87 12.10 -38.69
N GLY A 45 31.42 10.89 -38.80
CA GLY A 45 31.26 9.86 -37.78
C GLY A 45 31.91 10.25 -36.45
N LEU A 46 33.11 10.84 -36.50
CA LEU A 46 33.85 11.30 -35.34
C LEU A 46 33.15 12.49 -34.67
N GLU A 47 32.64 13.45 -35.44
CA GLU A 47 31.85 14.57 -34.92
C GLU A 47 30.61 14.08 -34.17
N LYS A 48 29.84 13.16 -34.78
CA LYS A 48 28.67 12.55 -34.15
C LYS A 48 29.03 11.79 -32.87
N CYS A 49 30.11 11.01 -32.89
CA CYS A 49 30.57 10.29 -31.70
C CYS A 49 30.97 11.26 -30.58
N THR A 50 31.65 12.35 -30.92
CA THR A 50 32.07 13.37 -29.95
C THR A 50 30.87 14.10 -29.37
N GLN A 51 29.88 14.45 -30.20
CA GLN A 51 28.64 15.07 -29.75
C GLN A 51 27.83 14.12 -28.85
N ALA A 52 27.67 12.86 -29.23
CA ALA A 52 26.97 11.85 -28.43
C ALA A 52 27.65 11.63 -27.08
N THR A 53 28.99 11.57 -27.05
CA THR A 53 29.77 11.46 -25.81
C THR A 53 29.55 12.66 -24.89
N ARG A 54 29.52 13.88 -25.45
CA ARG A 54 29.25 15.09 -24.67
C ARG A 54 27.84 15.10 -24.08
N ALA A 55 26.84 14.72 -24.89
CA ALA A 55 25.46 14.61 -24.43
C ALA A 55 25.34 13.60 -23.28
N TYR A 56 25.91 12.40 -23.45
CA TYR A 56 25.93 11.37 -22.42
C TYR A 56 26.57 11.85 -21.09
N ILE A 57 27.71 12.54 -21.18
CA ILE A 57 28.38 13.10 -20.00
C ILE A 57 27.50 14.14 -19.29
N GLN A 58 26.78 14.96 -20.06
CA GLN A 58 25.87 15.95 -19.51
C GLN A 58 24.68 15.29 -18.80
N ASP A 59 24.05 14.31 -19.43
CA ASP A 59 22.93 13.54 -18.86
C ASP A 59 23.37 12.82 -17.57
N PHE A 60 24.56 12.25 -17.56
CA PHE A 60 25.11 11.60 -16.37
C PHE A 60 25.36 12.59 -15.22
N ARG A 61 25.86 13.79 -15.53
CA ARG A 61 26.06 14.83 -14.51
C ARG A 61 24.73 15.31 -13.93
N GLU A 62 23.71 15.49 -14.77
CA GLU A 62 22.37 15.86 -14.32
C GLU A 62 21.75 14.77 -13.45
N PHE A 63 21.84 13.52 -13.88
CA PHE A 63 21.40 12.36 -13.11
C PHE A 63 22.09 12.27 -11.74
N SER A 64 23.41 12.43 -11.70
CA SER A 64 24.19 12.43 -10.46
C SER A 64 23.76 13.56 -9.51
N LYS A 65 23.51 14.75 -10.04
CA LYS A 65 22.97 15.89 -9.26
C LYS A 65 21.59 15.57 -8.69
N ASN A 66 20.70 15.00 -9.49
CA ASN A 66 19.34 14.65 -9.06
C ASN A 66 19.35 13.58 -7.96
N ILE A 67 20.18 12.54 -8.11
CA ILE A 67 20.37 11.53 -7.06
C ILE A 67 20.91 12.16 -5.77
N SER A 68 21.90 13.04 -5.88
CA SER A 68 22.50 13.69 -4.70
C SER A 68 21.46 14.53 -3.94
N VAL A 69 20.62 15.27 -4.65
CA VAL A 69 19.52 16.04 -4.05
C VAL A 69 18.48 15.11 -3.40
N MET A 70 18.10 14.02 -4.08
CA MET A 70 17.15 13.05 -3.54
C MET A 70 17.69 12.36 -2.28
N LEU A 71 18.97 12.00 -2.28
CA LEU A 71 19.64 11.42 -1.12
C LEU A 71 19.68 12.39 0.06
N GLY A 72 20.00 13.66 -0.19
CA GLY A 72 19.96 14.71 0.84
C GLY A 72 18.57 14.85 1.47
N ARG A 73 17.52 14.89 0.64
CA ARG A 73 16.12 14.91 1.12
C ARG A 73 15.77 13.68 1.95
N CYS A 74 16.18 12.50 1.52
CA CYS A 74 15.94 11.25 2.24
C CYS A 74 16.62 11.26 3.63
N GLN A 75 17.85 11.78 3.72
CA GLN A 75 18.54 11.94 4.99
C GLN A 75 17.79 12.91 5.92
N THR A 76 17.29 14.04 5.41
CA THR A 76 16.47 14.97 6.18
C THR A 76 15.23 14.28 6.74
N TYR A 77 14.43 13.60 5.90
CA TYR A 77 13.24 12.88 6.36
C TYR A 77 13.57 11.79 7.39
N THR A 78 14.67 11.07 7.19
CA THR A 78 15.13 10.05 8.15
C THR A 78 15.45 10.69 9.51
N SER A 79 16.10 11.84 9.52
CA SER A 79 16.43 12.56 10.76
C SER A 79 15.20 13.11 11.48
N GLU A 80 14.23 13.64 10.73
CA GLU A 80 12.96 14.13 11.25
C GLU A 80 12.14 12.99 11.86
N TYR A 81 12.03 11.87 11.14
CA TYR A 81 11.32 10.68 11.60
C TYR A 81 11.96 10.11 12.88
N LYS A 82 13.29 10.00 12.90
CA LYS A 82 14.03 9.55 14.09
C LYS A 82 13.76 10.47 15.29
N SER A 83 13.74 11.79 15.08
CA SER A 83 13.44 12.76 16.13
C SER A 83 12.00 12.62 16.65
N ALA A 84 11.03 12.47 15.74
CA ALA A 84 9.63 12.28 16.11
C ALA A 84 9.41 10.98 16.90
N VAL A 85 10.04 9.88 16.48
CA VAL A 85 10.01 8.59 17.20
C VAL A 85 10.64 8.72 18.58
N ASN A 86 11.79 9.38 18.70
CA ASN A 86 12.43 9.59 20.00
C ASN A 86 11.56 10.45 20.93
N ASN A 87 10.93 11.51 20.41
CA ASN A 87 10.03 12.34 21.21
C ASN A 87 8.81 11.54 21.69
N LEU A 88 8.22 10.73 20.80
CA LEU A 88 7.10 9.86 21.15
C LEU A 88 7.52 8.82 22.20
N ALA A 89 8.68 8.19 22.06
CA ALA A 89 9.21 7.25 23.04
C ALA A 89 9.31 7.88 24.44
N LEU A 90 9.86 9.10 24.54
CA LEU A 90 9.94 9.82 25.82
C LEU A 90 8.56 10.14 26.42
N ARG A 91 7.55 10.42 25.58
CA ARG A 91 6.18 10.65 26.04
C ARG A 91 5.52 9.36 26.53
N VAL A 92 5.74 8.25 25.82
CA VAL A 92 5.25 6.93 26.22
C VAL A 92 5.91 6.49 27.53
N GLU A 93 7.22 6.65 27.67
CA GLU A 93 7.93 6.34 28.92
C GLU A 93 7.44 7.19 30.10
N ARG A 94 7.08 8.46 29.87
CA ARG A 94 6.48 9.31 30.91
C ARG A 94 5.08 8.81 31.28
N ALA A 95 4.24 8.54 30.29
CA ALA A 95 2.88 8.04 30.52
C ALA A 95 2.90 6.67 31.24
N GLN A 96 3.83 5.79 30.88
CA GLN A 96 4.02 4.51 31.56
C GLN A 96 4.34 4.72 33.05
N ARG A 97 5.29 5.62 33.37
CA ARG A 97 5.61 5.94 34.76
C ARG A 97 4.43 6.54 35.54
N GLU A 98 3.58 7.32 34.90
CA GLU A 98 2.35 7.84 35.53
C GLU A 98 1.35 6.70 35.80
N ILE A 99 1.18 5.77 34.86
CA ILE A 99 0.34 4.58 35.03
C ILE A 99 0.88 3.72 36.18
N ASP A 100 2.18 3.41 36.19
CA ASP A 100 2.82 2.60 37.23
C ASP A 100 2.64 3.25 38.62
N TYR A 101 2.72 4.58 38.70
CA TYR A 101 2.46 5.31 39.95
C TYR A 101 1.00 5.21 40.41
N LEU A 102 0.05 5.33 39.48
CA LEU A 102 -1.38 5.17 39.79
C LEU A 102 -1.73 3.74 40.19
N GLU A 103 -1.10 2.75 39.57
CA GLU A 103 -1.25 1.33 39.92
C GLU A 103 -0.70 1.06 41.32
N TYR A 104 0.47 1.59 41.65
CA TYR A 104 1.02 1.53 43.02
C TYR A 104 0.08 2.16 44.06
N LEU A 105 -0.50 3.34 43.77
CA LEU A 105 -1.47 3.97 44.67
C LEU A 105 -2.73 3.09 44.84
N ARG A 106 -3.23 2.51 43.75
CA ARG A 106 -4.38 1.60 43.79
C ARG A 106 -4.10 0.33 44.59
N GLU A 107 -2.91 -0.25 44.47
CA GLU A 107 -2.48 -1.39 45.29
C GLU A 107 -2.36 -1.04 46.77
N SER A 108 -1.94 0.19 47.09
CA SER A 108 -1.89 0.67 48.48
C SER A 108 -3.28 0.88 49.10
N ASP A 109 -4.27 1.26 48.30
CA ASP A 109 -5.68 1.35 48.73
C ASP A 109 -6.34 -0.03 48.93
N ILE A 110 -5.87 -1.07 48.24
CA ILE A 110 -6.36 -2.45 48.38
C ILE A 110 -5.98 -3.05 49.75
N CYS A 111 -5.00 -2.48 50.46
CA CYS A 111 -4.64 -2.87 51.84
C CYS A 111 -5.61 -2.32 52.92
N VAL A 112 -6.69 -1.62 52.56
CA VAL A 112 -7.76 -1.23 53.49
C VAL A 112 -8.98 -2.11 53.22
N GLU A 113 -9.24 -3.07 54.13
CA GLU A 113 -10.38 -4.00 54.12
C GLU A 113 -11.73 -3.32 53.76
N THR A 114 -12.09 -3.26 52.47
CA THR A 114 -13.41 -2.81 51.98
C THR A 114 -13.78 -3.43 50.63
N GLU A 115 -13.46 -4.71 50.40
CA GLU A 115 -13.77 -5.39 49.12
C GLU A 115 -15.28 -5.68 48.93
N ASP A 116 -16.05 -5.90 49.99
CA ASP A 116 -17.46 -6.28 49.85
C ASP A 116 -18.43 -5.10 49.62
N LYS A 117 -18.08 -3.89 50.08
CA LYS A 117 -18.93 -2.69 49.86
C LYS A 117 -18.69 -2.07 48.48
N THR A 118 -17.44 -2.07 48.01
CA THR A 118 -17.06 -1.42 46.75
C THR A 118 -17.51 -2.21 45.53
N LEU A 119 -17.52 -3.54 45.57
CA LEU A 119 -18.06 -4.38 44.48
C LEU A 119 -19.57 -4.26 44.35
N ALA A 120 -20.30 -4.25 45.47
CA ALA A 120 -21.76 -4.07 45.46
C ALA A 120 -22.16 -2.68 44.94
N GLU A 121 -21.44 -1.64 45.35
CA GLU A 121 -21.69 -0.26 44.95
C GLU A 121 -21.34 -0.02 43.46
N LYS A 122 -20.28 -0.67 42.97
CA LYS A 122 -19.90 -0.62 41.55
C LYS A 122 -20.88 -1.34 40.64
N LEU A 123 -21.38 -2.51 41.05
CA LEU A 123 -22.42 -3.24 40.32
C LEU A 123 -23.76 -2.47 40.30
N LEU A 124 -24.07 -1.75 41.38
CA LEU A 124 -25.25 -0.88 41.44
C LEU A 124 -25.09 0.35 40.54
N GLN A 125 -23.91 0.98 40.52
CA GLN A 125 -23.61 2.08 39.61
C GLN A 125 -23.66 1.66 38.14
N GLU A 126 -23.09 0.51 37.77
CA GLU A 126 -23.16 -0.01 36.41
C GLU A 126 -24.61 -0.32 35.99
N ALA A 127 -25.41 -0.91 36.89
CA ALA A 127 -26.83 -1.16 36.62
C ALA A 127 -27.66 0.12 36.52
N GLU A 128 -27.30 1.17 37.27
CA GLU A 128 -27.95 2.48 37.20
C GLU A 128 -27.54 3.25 35.93
N GLU A 129 -26.27 3.20 35.54
CA GLU A 129 -25.80 3.75 34.26
C GLU A 129 -26.43 3.03 33.07
N GLU A 130 -26.54 1.71 33.10
CA GLU A 130 -27.22 0.93 32.06
C GLU A 130 -28.70 1.31 31.97
N LYS A 131 -29.38 1.52 33.12
CA LYS A 131 -30.74 2.06 33.14
C LYS A 131 -30.81 3.48 32.57
N LYS A 132 -29.88 4.37 32.90
CA LYS A 132 -29.83 5.74 32.36
C LYS A 132 -29.62 5.74 30.86
N ILE A 133 -28.68 4.93 30.36
CA ILE A 133 -28.42 4.74 28.92
C ILE A 133 -29.66 4.20 28.21
N ARG A 134 -30.32 3.17 28.76
CA ARG A 134 -31.55 2.60 28.21
C ARG A 134 -32.70 3.61 28.19
N THR A 135 -32.77 4.49 29.20
CA THR A 135 -33.79 5.55 29.27
C THR A 135 -33.50 6.67 28.27
N LEU A 136 -32.24 7.05 28.06
CA LEU A 136 -31.80 8.06 27.09
C LEU A 136 -32.00 7.58 25.63
N LEU A 137 -31.67 6.32 25.35
CA LEU A 137 -31.80 5.73 24.02
C LEU A 137 -33.28 5.52 23.61
N ASN A 138 -34.18 5.34 24.57
CA ASN A 138 -35.60 5.11 24.31
C ASN A 138 -36.41 6.39 24.01
N ALA A 139 -35.84 7.60 24.17
CA ALA A 139 -36.62 8.84 24.17
C ALA A 139 -36.12 9.98 23.25
N SER A 140 -34.90 9.96 22.68
CA SER A 140 -34.42 11.10 21.88
C SER A 140 -33.49 10.69 20.73
N CYS A 141 -33.80 11.20 19.53
CA CYS A 141 -32.97 11.13 18.34
C CYS A 141 -31.94 12.27 18.24
N ASP A 142 -31.69 13.01 19.32
CA ASP A 142 -30.82 14.20 19.32
C ASP A 142 -29.33 13.86 19.57
N ASN A 143 -29.03 12.58 19.84
CA ASN A 143 -27.68 12.13 20.16
C ASN A 143 -26.90 11.77 18.89
N MET A 144 -25.81 12.50 18.62
CA MET A 144 -24.88 12.21 17.52
C MET A 144 -23.93 11.06 17.90
N LEU A 145 -23.72 10.10 16.99
CA LEU A 145 -22.75 9.02 17.17
C LEU A 145 -21.32 9.61 17.16
N MET A 146 -20.70 9.71 18.33
CA MET A 146 -19.37 10.33 18.49
C MET A 146 -18.20 9.36 18.25
N SER A 147 -18.33 8.10 18.68
CA SER A 147 -17.26 7.10 18.52
C SER A 147 -17.82 5.68 18.58
N ILE A 148 -17.07 4.72 18.00
CA ILE A 148 -17.37 3.29 18.04
C ILE A 148 -16.21 2.58 18.74
N LYS A 149 -16.51 1.79 19.77
CA LYS A 149 -15.52 0.98 20.49
C LYS A 149 -15.97 -0.48 20.49
N SER A 150 -15.06 -1.37 20.13
CA SER A 150 -15.29 -2.82 20.24
C SER A 150 -15.23 -3.22 21.72
N LEU A 151 -16.35 -3.72 22.25
CA LEU A 151 -16.46 -4.08 23.67
C LEU A 151 -16.18 -5.57 23.92
N LYS A 152 -16.81 -6.45 23.14
CA LYS A 152 -16.78 -7.89 23.40
C LYS A 152 -16.89 -8.70 22.10
N ILE A 153 -16.05 -9.72 21.97
CA ILE A 153 -16.24 -10.78 20.99
C ILE A 153 -17.23 -11.78 21.59
N VAL A 154 -18.40 -11.92 20.97
CA VAL A 154 -19.48 -12.77 21.49
C VAL A 154 -19.44 -14.21 20.97
N LYS A 155 -18.97 -14.42 19.74
CA LYS A 155 -18.91 -15.74 19.10
C LYS A 155 -17.87 -15.73 17.98
N LYS A 156 -17.18 -16.86 17.78
CA LYS A 156 -16.29 -17.10 16.62
C LYS A 156 -16.84 -18.27 15.81
N THR A 157 -16.95 -18.10 14.51
CA THR A 157 -17.46 -19.12 13.58
C THR A 157 -16.48 -19.36 12.44
N ILE A 158 -16.67 -20.47 11.73
CA ILE A 158 -15.81 -20.88 10.62
C ILE A 158 -16.10 -20.04 9.37
N ASP A 159 -17.37 -19.73 9.12
CA ASP A 159 -17.77 -18.89 7.98
C ASP A 159 -17.23 -17.47 8.10
N THR A 160 -16.76 -16.94 6.97
CA THR A 160 -16.17 -15.60 6.86
C THR A 160 -17.21 -14.49 6.96
N ASP A 161 -18.41 -14.75 6.45
CA ASP A 161 -19.51 -13.78 6.37
C ASP A 161 -20.74 -14.28 7.11
N GLY A 162 -21.51 -13.35 7.69
CA GLY A 162 -22.77 -13.64 8.34
C GLY A 162 -23.32 -12.43 9.08
N SER A 163 -24.44 -12.62 9.75
CA SER A 163 -25.06 -11.61 10.59
C SER A 163 -25.72 -12.26 11.81
N TRP A 164 -25.82 -11.50 12.90
CA TRP A 164 -26.60 -11.90 14.07
C TRP A 164 -27.28 -10.67 14.65
N MET A 165 -28.48 -10.87 15.22
CA MET A 165 -29.26 -9.78 15.77
C MET A 165 -30.31 -10.27 16.76
N LYS A 166 -30.88 -9.32 17.51
CA LYS A 166 -32.15 -9.50 18.21
C LYS A 166 -33.28 -8.94 17.35
N ASP A 167 -34.51 -9.28 17.71
CA ASP A 167 -35.67 -8.63 17.12
C ASP A 167 -35.74 -7.17 17.59
N ALA A 168 -35.58 -6.22 16.66
CA ALA A 168 -35.59 -4.80 17.00
C ALA A 168 -36.98 -4.29 17.43
N GLY A 169 -38.05 -5.04 17.11
CA GLY A 169 -39.44 -4.67 17.43
C GLY A 169 -40.03 -5.42 18.62
N SER A 170 -39.25 -6.28 19.30
CA SER A 170 -39.73 -7.12 20.39
C SER A 170 -38.72 -7.17 21.54
N ASP A 171 -39.19 -7.12 22.79
CA ASP A 171 -38.36 -7.32 23.98
C ASP A 171 -37.98 -8.79 24.23
N SER A 172 -38.15 -9.65 23.23
CA SER A 172 -37.78 -11.05 23.30
C SER A 172 -36.28 -11.22 23.58
N PRO A 173 -35.88 -12.09 24.53
CA PRO A 173 -34.46 -12.33 24.81
C PRO A 173 -33.73 -13.08 23.69
N LYS A 174 -34.49 -13.59 22.70
CA LYS A 174 -33.99 -14.45 21.63
C LYS A 174 -32.95 -13.74 20.75
N VAL A 175 -32.00 -14.53 20.27
CA VAL A 175 -30.95 -14.08 19.36
C VAL A 175 -31.01 -14.94 18.10
N TYR A 176 -30.91 -14.29 16.94
CA TYR A 176 -30.96 -14.96 15.66
C TYR A 176 -29.62 -14.86 14.97
N PHE A 177 -29.16 -15.98 14.42
CA PHE A 177 -27.87 -16.11 13.77
C PHE A 177 -28.03 -16.61 12.34
N LEU A 178 -27.52 -15.84 11.39
CA LEU A 178 -27.62 -16.08 9.96
C LEU A 178 -26.21 -16.27 9.40
N ILE A 179 -25.90 -17.52 9.08
CA ILE A 179 -24.55 -17.94 8.70
C ILE A 179 -24.39 -17.83 7.19
N GLY A 180 -23.32 -17.19 6.75
CA GLY A 180 -22.96 -17.08 5.35
C GLY A 180 -23.75 -16.01 4.58
N SER A 181 -23.19 -15.62 3.44
CA SER A 181 -23.81 -14.70 2.50
C SER A 181 -24.83 -15.37 1.56
N ARG A 182 -24.88 -16.70 1.54
CA ARG A 182 -25.78 -17.51 0.68
C ARG A 182 -26.29 -18.71 1.44
N ASN A 183 -27.44 -18.56 2.10
CA ASN A 183 -28.02 -19.63 2.89
C ASN A 183 -29.55 -19.52 2.91
N ASN A 184 -30.23 -20.47 3.54
CA ASN A 184 -31.67 -20.50 3.76
C ASN A 184 -32.01 -20.92 5.21
N SER A 185 -31.02 -21.05 6.08
CA SER A 185 -31.19 -21.58 7.43
C SER A 185 -30.87 -20.53 8.49
N VAL A 186 -31.84 -20.21 9.34
CA VAL A 186 -31.69 -19.28 10.48
C VAL A 186 -31.59 -20.08 11.78
N TRP A 187 -30.64 -19.73 12.63
CA TRP A 187 -30.50 -20.32 13.96
C TRP A 187 -31.08 -19.39 15.02
N GLU A 188 -32.09 -19.87 15.75
CA GLU A 188 -32.72 -19.17 16.87
C GLU A 188 -32.16 -19.69 18.19
N PHE A 189 -31.56 -18.79 18.97
CA PHE A 189 -31.08 -19.05 20.33
C PHE A 189 -32.04 -18.42 21.35
N ALA A 190 -32.24 -19.10 22.48
CA ALA A 190 -33.19 -18.65 23.50
C ALA A 190 -32.79 -17.33 24.17
N ASN A 191 -31.49 -17.09 24.36
CA ASN A 191 -30.95 -15.88 24.97
C ASN A 191 -29.48 -15.65 24.57
N MET A 192 -28.92 -14.50 24.98
CA MET A 192 -27.52 -14.15 24.71
C MET A 192 -26.51 -15.12 25.33
N ARG A 193 -26.82 -15.74 26.49
CA ARG A 193 -25.94 -16.72 27.14
C ARG A 193 -25.83 -17.99 26.28
N ALA A 194 -26.97 -18.51 25.82
CA ALA A 194 -27.06 -19.64 24.90
C ALA A 194 -26.35 -19.39 23.56
N PHE A 195 -26.31 -18.13 23.11
CA PHE A 195 -25.59 -17.76 21.90
C PHE A 195 -24.05 -17.77 22.07
N MET A 196 -23.55 -17.28 23.21
CA MET A 196 -22.12 -17.23 23.50
C MET A 196 -21.53 -18.60 23.85
N GLU A 197 -22.27 -19.41 24.60
CA GLU A 197 -21.83 -20.71 25.12
C GLU A 197 -22.57 -21.84 24.41
N ASP A 198 -21.92 -22.47 23.42
CA ASP A 198 -22.49 -23.57 22.62
C ASP A 198 -22.93 -24.79 23.43
N SER A 199 -22.47 -24.92 24.68
CA SER A 199 -22.78 -26.01 25.61
C SER A 199 -24.01 -25.78 26.48
N THR A 200 -24.61 -24.57 26.46
CA THR A 200 -25.72 -24.25 27.36
C THR A 200 -27.07 -24.63 26.76
N PRO A 201 -27.89 -25.47 27.45
CA PRO A 201 -29.24 -25.75 27.02
C PRO A 201 -30.14 -24.50 27.18
N PRO A 202 -31.14 -24.29 26.31
CA PRO A 202 -31.59 -25.17 25.23
C PRO A 202 -30.75 -25.05 23.95
N PRO A 203 -30.63 -26.12 23.15
CA PRO A 203 -29.92 -26.08 21.88
C PRO A 203 -30.58 -25.10 20.91
N PRO A 204 -29.82 -24.53 19.96
CA PRO A 204 -30.37 -23.58 19.01
C PRO A 204 -31.38 -24.26 18.08
N ARG A 205 -32.51 -23.59 17.85
CA ARG A 205 -33.53 -24.05 16.93
C ARG A 205 -33.16 -23.64 15.51
N LYS A 206 -33.11 -24.61 14.60
CA LYS A 206 -32.90 -24.35 13.17
C LYS A 206 -34.23 -24.09 12.48
N LEU A 207 -34.34 -22.95 11.79
CA LEU A 207 -35.48 -22.54 10.98
C LEU A 207 -35.05 -22.54 9.51
N ASN A 208 -35.68 -23.39 8.70
CA ASN A 208 -35.42 -23.43 7.26
C ASN A 208 -36.42 -22.52 6.55
N LEU A 209 -35.91 -21.58 5.74
CA LEU A 209 -36.71 -20.68 4.94
C LEU A 209 -37.07 -21.33 3.59
N PRO A 210 -38.24 -20.99 3.03
CA PRO A 210 -38.62 -21.44 1.69
C PRO A 210 -37.69 -20.92 0.58
N LEU A 211 -37.13 -19.73 0.77
CA LEU A 211 -36.25 -19.07 -0.19
C LEU A 211 -34.85 -18.87 0.40
N SER A 212 -33.84 -18.95 -0.47
CA SER A 212 -32.47 -18.60 -0.08
C SER A 212 -32.22 -17.10 -0.23
N TRP A 213 -31.37 -16.56 0.64
CA TRP A 213 -30.96 -15.15 0.60
C TRP A 213 -29.62 -14.96 -0.11
N GLN A 214 -29.33 -13.69 -0.42
CA GLN A 214 -28.03 -13.21 -0.87
C GLN A 214 -27.59 -11.99 -0.04
N GLY A 215 -26.33 -12.01 0.43
CA GLY A 215 -25.74 -10.96 1.26
C GLY A 215 -25.95 -11.17 2.76
N SER A 216 -25.65 -10.14 3.57
CA SER A 216 -25.74 -10.13 5.04
C SER A 216 -26.73 -9.08 5.59
N GLY A 217 -27.57 -8.50 4.73
CA GLY A 217 -28.53 -7.44 5.06
C GLY A 217 -29.87 -7.94 5.58
N GLN A 218 -29.89 -8.99 6.39
CA GLN A 218 -31.13 -9.51 6.97
C GLN A 218 -31.53 -8.70 8.19
N VAL A 219 -32.84 -8.55 8.42
CA VAL A 219 -33.39 -7.84 9.59
C VAL A 219 -34.56 -8.62 10.16
N ILE A 220 -34.64 -8.71 11.48
CA ILE A 220 -35.80 -9.26 12.17
C ILE A 220 -36.51 -8.13 12.90
N TYR A 221 -37.80 -7.99 12.58
CA TYR A 221 -38.63 -6.95 13.15
C TYR A 221 -40.03 -7.49 13.44
N ARG A 222 -40.46 -7.40 14.70
CA ARG A 222 -41.76 -7.85 15.21
C ARG A 222 -42.07 -9.31 14.84
N GLY A 223 -41.09 -10.18 14.99
CA GLY A 223 -41.20 -11.62 14.72
C GLY A 223 -41.10 -12.02 13.24
N PHE A 224 -40.95 -11.08 12.32
CA PHE A 224 -40.80 -11.35 10.89
C PHE A 224 -39.36 -11.14 10.43
N LEU A 225 -38.88 -12.03 9.56
CA LEU A 225 -37.57 -11.94 8.94
C LEU A 225 -37.69 -11.30 7.55
N PHE A 226 -36.95 -10.22 7.33
CA PHE A 226 -36.82 -9.52 6.06
C PHE A 226 -35.43 -9.78 5.49
N PHE A 227 -35.37 -10.19 4.23
CA PHE A 227 -34.12 -10.45 3.52
C PHE A 227 -34.32 -10.29 2.01
N GLN A 228 -33.22 -10.06 1.30
CA GLN A 228 -33.25 -10.04 -0.16
C GLN A 228 -33.18 -11.47 -0.71
N PRO A 229 -34.20 -11.91 -1.48
CA PRO A 229 -34.18 -13.22 -2.12
C PRO A 229 -33.06 -13.28 -3.16
N ARG A 230 -32.45 -14.45 -3.33
CA ARG A 230 -31.45 -14.68 -4.38
C ARG A 230 -32.01 -14.46 -5.79
N ASP A 231 -33.25 -14.88 -6.02
CA ASP A 231 -33.86 -14.91 -7.36
C ASP A 231 -34.64 -13.62 -7.69
N PHE A 232 -34.37 -12.52 -6.97
CA PHE A 232 -35.02 -11.23 -7.23
C PHE A 232 -34.40 -10.60 -8.48
N LYS A 233 -35.15 -10.62 -9.58
CA LYS A 233 -34.77 -10.07 -10.89
C LYS A 233 -35.18 -8.60 -11.01
#